data_AF-A0A1E7NDN8-F1
#
_entry.id   AF-A0A1E7NDN8-F1
#
_cell.length_a   1.000
_cell.length_b   1.000
_cell.length_c   1.000
_cell.angle_alpha   90.00
_cell.angle_beta   90.00
_cell.angle_gamma   90.00
#
_symmetry.space_group_name_H-M   'P 1'
#
loop_
_entity.id
_entity.type
_entity.pdbx_description
1 polymer ?
#
loop_
_entity_poly.entity_id
_entity_poly.type
_entity_poly.pdbx_seq_one_letter_code
_entity_poly.pdbx_strand_id
1 'polypeptide(L)'
;MTRRHRHLVALASGLALPYIALKAYWAAGGRAGMADGFDMADEFRRNGAPAALVWLERHGIDFTSVLALTGVALALVLTHRPPTRPPARRLLLAPAWAGTLLIPYGLLTGLVGALGSGAADAPLTGWVGPAGAAAFVGIGTALGLSAWPHRRRHGG
;
A
#
# COMPACT_ATOMS: atom_id res chain seq x y z
N MET A 1 13.82 18.57 -8.38
CA MET A 1 13.45 18.08 -7.02
C MET A 1 14.68 18.15 -6.14
N THR A 2 14.56 18.61 -4.90
CA THR A 2 15.70 18.75 -3.97
C THR A 2 16.06 17.39 -3.35
N ARG A 3 17.28 17.26 -2.81
CA ARG A 3 17.74 16.04 -2.10
C ARG A 3 16.84 15.72 -0.90
N ARG A 4 16.43 16.74 -0.14
CA ARG A 4 15.47 16.63 0.98
C ARG A 4 14.15 16.03 0.52
N HIS A 5 13.63 16.43 -0.64
CA HIS A 5 12.37 15.91 -1.19
C HIS A 5 12.46 14.41 -1.52
N ARG A 6 13.58 13.98 -2.10
CA ARG A 6 13.82 12.56 -2.40
C ARG A 6 13.91 11.71 -1.13
N HIS A 7 14.60 12.23 -0.10
CA HIS A 7 14.67 11.54 1.19
C HIS A 7 13.29 11.39 1.83
N LEU A 8 12.43 12.42 1.77
CA LEU A 8 11.07 12.33 2.30
C LEU A 8 10.22 11.29 1.57
N VAL A 9 10.31 11.22 0.23
CA VAL A 9 9.63 10.17 -0.55
C VAL A 9 10.14 8.78 -0.17
N ALA A 10 11.46 8.61 0.00
CA ALA A 10 12.05 7.34 0.40
C ALA A 10 11.61 6.92 1.82
N LEU A 11 11.63 7.83 2.78
CA LEU A 11 11.17 7.58 4.15
C LEU A 11 9.68 7.22 4.19
N ALA A 12 8.85 7.97 3.46
CA ALA A 12 7.41 7.67 3.36
C ALA A 12 7.16 6.30 2.71
N SER A 13 7.89 5.97 1.63
CA SER A 13 7.79 4.65 0.98
C SER A 13 8.28 3.53 1.91
N GLY A 14 9.25 3.81 2.78
CA GLY A 14 9.78 2.87 3.76
C GLY A 14 8.74 2.34 4.74
N LEU A 15 7.67 3.10 5.01
CA LEU A 15 6.57 2.64 5.87
C LEU A 15 5.81 1.43 5.28
N ALA A 16 5.92 1.18 3.99
CA ALA A 16 5.34 0.00 3.35
C ALA A 16 6.18 -1.27 3.52
N LEU A 17 7.45 -1.16 3.94
CA LEU A 17 8.37 -2.30 4.01
C LEU A 17 7.88 -3.43 4.92
N PRO A 18 7.37 -3.17 6.14
CA PRO A 18 6.89 -4.25 7.01
C PRO A 18 5.73 -5.03 6.37
N TYR A 19 4.82 -4.32 5.70
CA TYR A 19 3.67 -4.94 5.03
C TYR A 19 4.07 -5.72 3.78
N ILE A 20 4.97 -5.16 2.96
CA ILE A 20 5.53 -5.86 1.79
C ILE A 20 6.28 -7.13 2.22
N ALA A 21 7.09 -7.04 3.28
CA ALA A 21 7.82 -8.19 3.82
C ALA A 21 6.87 -9.26 4.36
N LEU A 22 5.80 -8.86 5.06
CA LEU A 22 4.76 -9.76 5.54
C LEU A 22 4.08 -10.50 4.37
N LYS A 23 3.64 -9.78 3.34
CA LYS A 23 2.98 -10.37 2.18
C LYS A 23 3.92 -11.25 1.36
N ALA A 24 5.18 -10.87 1.22
CA ALA A 24 6.21 -11.73 0.61
C ALA A 24 6.46 -13.01 1.43
N TYR A 25 6.44 -12.91 2.77
CA TYR A 25 6.54 -14.08 3.64
C TYR A 25 5.34 -15.02 3.50
N TRP A 26 4.13 -14.46 3.45
CA TRP A 26 2.91 -15.25 3.18
C TRP A 26 2.94 -15.92 1.81
N ALA A 27 3.47 -15.23 0.79
CA ALA A 27 3.67 -15.79 -0.54
C ALA A 27 4.64 -16.98 -0.55
N ALA A 28 5.61 -17.00 0.36
CA ALA A 28 6.53 -18.11 0.56
C ALA A 28 5.97 -19.22 1.47
N GLY A 29 4.67 -19.20 1.82
CA GLY A 29 4.01 -20.17 2.69
C GLY A 29 4.08 -19.84 4.18
N GLY A 30 4.60 -18.67 4.54
CA GLY A 30 4.65 -18.18 5.91
C GLY A 30 3.26 -17.82 6.46
N ARG A 31 3.09 -17.91 7.78
CA ARG A 31 1.82 -17.65 8.46
C ARG A 31 1.90 -16.61 9.58
N ALA A 32 2.93 -15.76 9.54
CA ALA A 32 3.17 -14.78 10.59
C ALA A 32 1.97 -13.86 10.72
N GLY A 33 1.47 -13.72 11.93
CA GLY A 33 0.35 -12.85 12.23
C GLY A 33 -1.03 -13.36 11.82
N MET A 34 -1.16 -14.62 11.38
CA MET A 34 -2.45 -15.33 11.28
C MET A 34 -2.73 -16.08 12.59
N ALA A 35 -4.00 -16.15 13.00
CA ALA A 35 -4.41 -17.02 14.09
C ALA A 35 -4.23 -18.52 13.71
N ASP A 36 -4.08 -19.38 14.71
CA ASP A 36 -3.97 -20.83 14.49
C ASP A 36 -5.23 -21.36 13.80
N GLY A 37 -5.03 -22.17 12.76
CA GLY A 37 -6.12 -22.71 11.94
C GLY A 37 -6.84 -21.69 11.04
N PHE A 38 -6.48 -20.39 11.06
CA PHE A 38 -7.10 -19.39 10.19
C PHE A 38 -6.45 -19.33 8.81
N ASP A 39 -7.20 -19.63 7.75
CA ASP A 39 -6.73 -19.51 6.37
C ASP A 39 -7.49 -18.39 5.63
N MET A 40 -6.74 -17.37 5.19
CA MET A 40 -7.30 -16.19 4.52
C MET A 40 -7.92 -16.52 3.15
N ALA A 41 -7.38 -17.51 2.43
CA ALA A 41 -7.91 -17.93 1.14
C ALA A 41 -9.21 -18.74 1.31
N ASP A 42 -9.33 -19.51 2.40
CA ASP A 42 -10.58 -20.18 2.75
C ASP A 42 -11.64 -19.19 3.21
N GLU A 43 -11.25 -18.15 3.96
CA GLU A 43 -12.13 -17.04 4.31
C GLU A 43 -12.67 -16.31 3.08
N PHE A 44 -11.81 -15.96 2.13
CA PHE A 44 -12.25 -15.36 0.86
C PHE A 44 -13.19 -16.28 0.08
N ARG A 45 -12.92 -17.57 0.03
CA ARG A 45 -13.81 -18.53 -0.63
C ARG A 45 -15.18 -18.59 0.05
N ARG A 46 -15.22 -18.62 1.38
CA ARG A 46 -16.47 -18.60 2.16
C ARG A 46 -17.29 -17.33 1.91
N ASN A 47 -16.61 -16.20 1.71
CA ASN A 47 -17.24 -14.92 1.39
C ASN A 47 -17.58 -14.74 -0.11
N GLY A 48 -17.51 -15.80 -0.92
CA GLY A 48 -17.91 -15.77 -2.33
C GLY A 48 -16.91 -15.07 -3.25
N ALA A 49 -15.64 -14.95 -2.84
CA ALA A 49 -14.61 -14.34 -3.68
C ALA A 49 -14.39 -15.14 -4.97
N PRO A 50 -14.12 -14.47 -6.11
CA PRO A 50 -13.78 -15.14 -7.35
C PRO A 50 -12.58 -16.08 -7.19
N ALA A 51 -12.58 -17.20 -7.91
CA ALA A 51 -11.50 -18.20 -7.83
C ALA A 51 -10.11 -17.61 -8.12
N ALA A 52 -10.03 -16.62 -9.02
CA ALA A 52 -8.79 -15.90 -9.30
C ALA A 52 -8.25 -15.14 -8.07
N LEU A 53 -9.12 -14.53 -7.27
CA LEU A 53 -8.74 -13.82 -6.05
C LEU A 53 -8.27 -14.79 -4.96
N VAL A 54 -8.96 -15.93 -4.83
CA VAL A 54 -8.57 -16.99 -3.90
C VAL A 54 -7.22 -17.60 -4.31
N TRP A 55 -6.99 -17.80 -5.61
CA TRP A 55 -5.70 -18.29 -6.12
C TRP A 55 -4.56 -17.31 -5.82
N LEU A 56 -4.80 -16.02 -6.05
CA LEU A 56 -3.87 -14.94 -5.74
C LEU A 56 -3.50 -14.92 -4.25
N GLU A 57 -4.51 -14.99 -3.36
CA GLU A 57 -4.29 -15.01 -1.91
C GLU A 57 -3.49 -16.25 -1.47
N ARG A 58 -3.73 -17.42 -2.08
CA ARG A 58 -2.93 -18.64 -1.81
C ARG A 58 -1.45 -18.49 -2.16
N HIS A 59 -1.12 -17.58 -3.08
CA HIS A 59 0.25 -17.24 -3.44
C HIS A 59 0.74 -15.98 -2.70
N GLY A 60 0.03 -15.53 -1.65
CA GLY A 60 0.34 -14.34 -0.86
C GLY A 60 0.30 -13.02 -1.64
N ILE A 61 -0.27 -13.03 -2.86
CA ILE A 61 -0.43 -11.86 -3.69
C ILE A 61 -1.87 -11.39 -3.52
N ASP A 62 -2.09 -10.28 -2.82
CA ASP A 62 -3.39 -9.62 -2.81
C ASP A 62 -3.37 -8.35 -3.65
N PHE A 63 -4.56 -7.84 -3.96
CA PHE A 63 -4.71 -6.57 -4.67
C PHE A 63 -3.97 -5.43 -3.95
N THR A 64 -3.92 -5.47 -2.62
CA THR A 64 -3.22 -4.50 -1.78
C THR A 64 -1.71 -4.50 -2.05
N SER A 65 -1.08 -5.66 -2.14
CA SER A 65 0.35 -5.81 -2.39
C SER A 65 0.72 -5.33 -3.78
N VAL A 66 -0.10 -5.66 -4.78
CA VAL A 66 0.10 -5.19 -6.16
C VAL A 66 -0.04 -3.67 -6.25
N LEU A 67 -1.08 -3.11 -5.62
CA LEU A 67 -1.29 -1.66 -5.55
C LEU A 67 -0.15 -0.98 -4.79
N ALA A 68 0.34 -1.61 -3.72
CA ALA A 68 1.42 -1.07 -2.90
C ALA A 68 2.74 -0.99 -3.70
N LEU A 69 3.12 -2.08 -4.36
CA LEU A 69 4.30 -2.12 -5.23
C LEU A 69 4.19 -1.14 -6.39
N THR A 70 3.00 -1.04 -7.00
CA THR A 70 2.74 -0.09 -8.09
C THR A 70 2.85 1.34 -7.60
N GLY A 71 2.30 1.66 -6.42
CA GLY A 71 2.38 2.97 -5.81
C GLY A 71 3.81 3.38 -5.45
N VAL A 72 4.59 2.48 -4.86
CA VAL A 72 6.01 2.70 -4.56
C VAL A 72 6.80 2.93 -5.86
N ALA A 73 6.61 2.07 -6.86
CA ALA A 73 7.27 2.20 -8.16
C ALA A 73 6.93 3.54 -8.83
N LEU A 74 5.65 3.94 -8.81
CA LEU A 74 5.19 5.20 -9.36
C LEU A 74 5.81 6.41 -8.64
N ALA A 75 5.85 6.38 -7.30
CA ALA A 75 6.50 7.42 -6.51
C ALA A 75 7.99 7.54 -6.84
N LEU A 76 8.70 6.42 -7.00
CA LEU A 76 10.11 6.38 -7.37
C LEU A 76 10.34 6.89 -8.80
N VAL A 77 9.52 6.48 -9.77
CA VAL A 77 9.61 6.95 -11.16
C VAL A 77 9.42 8.46 -11.22
N LEU A 78 8.37 9.00 -10.59
CA LEU A 78 8.13 10.45 -10.55
C LEU A 78 9.26 11.22 -9.85
N THR A 79 9.88 10.62 -8.85
CA THR A 79 10.95 11.22 -8.04
C THR A 79 12.32 11.23 -8.73
N HIS A 80 12.67 10.13 -9.42
CA HIS A 80 14.01 9.90 -9.95
C HIS A 80 14.09 10.05 -11.47
N ARG A 81 13.05 9.62 -12.20
CA ARG A 81 13.00 9.63 -13.67
C ARG A 81 11.65 10.17 -14.17
N PRO A 82 11.29 11.42 -13.85
CA PRO A 82 10.02 11.99 -14.29
C PRO A 82 9.96 12.01 -15.83
N PRO A 83 8.84 11.61 -16.44
CA PRO A 83 8.70 11.65 -17.89
C PRO A 83 8.85 13.10 -18.39
N THR A 84 9.65 13.27 -19.44
CA THR A 84 9.84 14.56 -20.10
C THR A 84 8.69 14.91 -21.03
N ARG A 85 8.01 13.90 -21.59
CA ARG A 85 6.86 14.09 -22.50
C ARG A 85 5.58 14.44 -21.72
N PRO A 86 4.85 15.50 -22.10
CA PRO A 86 3.62 15.93 -21.43
C PRO A 86 2.53 14.84 -21.29
N PRO A 87 2.17 14.05 -22.32
CA PRO A 87 1.09 13.06 -22.19
C PRO A 87 1.48 11.92 -21.25
N ALA A 88 2.69 11.39 -21.37
CA ALA A 88 3.21 10.35 -20.48
C ALA A 88 3.24 10.83 -19.03
N ARG A 89 3.62 12.08 -18.80
CA ARG A 89 3.62 12.67 -17.46
C ARG A 89 2.22 12.81 -16.88
N ARG A 90 1.21 13.21 -17.67
CA ARG A 90 -0.19 13.28 -17.20
C ARG A 90 -0.74 11.90 -16.81
N LEU A 91 -0.42 10.88 -17.60
CA LEU A 91 -0.82 9.49 -17.34
C LEU A 91 -0.26 8.93 -16.03
N LEU A 92 0.91 9.38 -15.59
CA LEU A 92 1.48 8.97 -14.30
C LEU A 92 1.01 9.85 -13.12
N LEU A 93 0.72 11.13 -13.38
CA LEU A 93 0.28 12.05 -12.32
C LEU A 93 -1.14 11.77 -11.86
N ALA A 94 -2.06 11.40 -12.76
CA ALA A 94 -3.43 11.07 -12.41
C ALA A 94 -3.53 9.92 -11.37
N PRO A 95 -2.92 8.74 -11.59
CA PRO A 95 -2.92 7.68 -10.60
C PRO A 95 -2.11 8.03 -9.34
N ALA A 96 -1.07 8.87 -9.45
CA ALA A 96 -0.33 9.32 -8.27
C ALA A 96 -1.19 10.21 -7.35
N TRP A 97 -1.99 11.11 -7.93
CA TRP A 97 -2.96 11.91 -7.18
C TRP A 97 -4.10 11.08 -6.63
N ALA A 98 -4.66 10.16 -7.42
CA ALA A 98 -5.66 9.22 -6.92
C ALA A 98 -5.12 8.41 -5.72
N GLY A 99 -3.86 7.97 -5.80
CA GLY A 99 -3.20 7.24 -4.72
C GLY A 99 -2.99 8.04 -3.43
N THR A 100 -3.11 9.37 -3.41
CA THR A 100 -3.09 10.12 -2.14
C THR A 100 -4.30 9.83 -1.26
N LEU A 101 -5.39 9.28 -1.82
CA LEU A 101 -6.54 8.79 -1.07
C LEU A 101 -6.22 7.60 -0.15
N LEU A 102 -5.05 6.95 -0.34
CA LEU A 102 -4.56 5.95 0.61
C LEU A 102 -4.24 6.55 1.98
N ILE A 103 -3.97 7.86 2.09
CA ILE A 103 -3.72 8.52 3.37
C ILE A 103 -4.96 8.45 4.28
N PRO A 104 -6.14 9.02 3.90
CA PRO A 104 -7.32 8.94 4.74
C PRO A 104 -7.79 7.50 4.93
N TYR A 105 -7.64 6.62 3.93
CA TYR A 105 -7.96 5.21 4.07
C TYR A 105 -7.09 4.53 5.14
N GLY A 106 -5.77 4.67 5.08
CA GLY A 106 -4.85 4.09 6.06
C GLY A 106 -5.06 4.64 7.47
N LEU A 107 -5.33 5.94 7.61
CA LEU A 107 -5.68 6.56 8.89
C LEU A 107 -6.98 5.99 9.46
N LEU A 108 -8.01 5.82 8.61
CA LEU A 108 -9.28 5.22 9.02
C LEU A 108 -9.10 3.75 9.41
N THR A 109 -8.33 2.97 8.65
CA THR A 109 -8.00 1.58 9.00
C THR A 109 -7.30 1.50 10.35
N GLY A 110 -6.34 2.40 10.61
CA GLY A 110 -5.66 2.48 11.90
C GLY A 110 -6.61 2.85 13.05
N LEU A 111 -7.49 3.82 12.82
CA LEU A 111 -8.49 4.26 13.81
C LEU A 111 -9.48 3.14 14.13
N VAL A 112 -10.03 2.47 13.12
CA VAL A 112 -10.96 1.34 13.30
C VAL A 112 -10.26 0.19 14.03
N GLY A 113 -9.00 -0.11 13.69
CA GLY A 113 -8.21 -1.11 14.40
C GLY A 113 -7.97 -0.76 15.86
N ALA A 114 -7.74 0.51 16.19
CA ALA A 114 -7.55 0.97 17.56
C ALA A 114 -8.85 0.99 18.39
N LEU A 115 -9.99 1.30 17.75
CA LEU A 115 -11.30 1.39 18.41
C LEU A 115 -12.01 0.03 18.51
N GLY A 116 -11.71 -0.91 17.61
CA GLY A 116 -12.37 -2.21 17.49
C GLY A 116 -11.88 -3.28 18.46
N SER A 117 -11.53 -2.91 19.70
CA SER A 117 -11.01 -3.80 20.74
C SER A 117 -11.83 -5.10 20.90
N GLY A 118 -11.35 -6.14 20.21
CA GLY A 118 -11.88 -7.51 20.19
C GLY A 118 -10.79 -8.47 19.74
N ALA A 119 -9.59 -8.35 20.32
CA ALA A 119 -8.41 -9.10 19.93
C ALA A 119 -8.42 -10.58 20.36
N ALA A 120 -9.41 -11.02 21.16
CA ALA A 120 -9.48 -12.40 21.63
C ALA A 120 -9.84 -13.39 20.52
N ASP A 121 -10.63 -12.97 19.52
CA ASP A 121 -11.09 -13.81 18.40
C ASP A 121 -10.69 -13.24 17.02
N ALA A 122 -9.78 -12.25 16.99
CA ALA A 122 -9.37 -11.64 15.73
C ALA A 122 -8.53 -12.64 14.90
N PRO A 123 -8.90 -12.90 13.63
CA PRO A 123 -8.20 -13.87 12.78
C PRO A 123 -6.76 -13.46 12.42
N LEU A 124 -6.40 -12.21 12.70
CA LEU A 124 -5.06 -11.65 12.52
C LEU A 124 -4.55 -11.10 13.85
N THR A 125 -3.27 -11.32 14.11
CA THR A 125 -2.59 -10.73 15.27
C THR A 125 -2.59 -9.20 15.19
N GLY A 126 -2.59 -8.55 16.35
CA GLY A 126 -2.81 -7.10 16.47
C GLY A 126 -1.79 -6.18 15.77
N TRP A 127 -0.65 -6.69 15.28
CA TRP A 127 0.34 -5.87 14.58
C TRP A 127 0.11 -5.80 13.05
N VAL A 128 -0.64 -6.74 12.47
CA VAL A 128 -0.88 -6.82 11.01
C VAL A 128 -1.68 -5.59 10.54
N GLY A 129 -2.70 -5.20 11.31
CA GLY A 129 -3.51 -4.00 11.05
C GLY A 129 -2.67 -2.71 11.02
N PRO A 130 -1.91 -2.39 12.09
CA PRO A 130 -0.98 -1.27 12.11
C PRO A 130 0.04 -1.28 10.96
N ALA A 131 0.60 -2.43 10.59
CA ALA A 131 1.53 -2.54 9.48
C ALA A 131 0.86 -2.17 8.13
N GLY A 132 -0.36 -2.65 7.88
CA GLY A 132 -1.14 -2.28 6.70
C GLY A 132 -1.51 -0.79 6.68
N ALA A 133 -1.98 -0.25 7.81
CA ALA A 133 -2.31 1.17 7.95
C ALA A 133 -1.09 2.07 7.65
N ALA A 134 0.07 1.73 8.22
CA ALA A 134 1.32 2.45 7.97
C ALA A 134 1.73 2.40 6.49
N ALA A 135 1.56 1.25 5.83
CA ALA A 135 1.84 1.11 4.40
C ALA A 135 0.97 2.05 3.55
N PHE A 136 -0.35 2.09 3.80
CA PHE A 136 -1.26 2.98 3.06
C PHE A 136 -0.91 4.46 3.23
N VAL A 137 -0.68 4.89 4.48
CA VAL A 137 -0.28 6.28 4.77
C VAL A 137 1.06 6.62 4.10
N GLY A 138 2.03 5.72 4.20
CA GLY A 138 3.36 5.89 3.60
C GLY A 138 3.33 6.04 2.09
N ILE A 139 2.62 5.13 1.41
CA ILE A 139 2.52 5.13 -0.06
C ILE A 139 1.75 6.36 -0.54
N GLY A 140 0.61 6.67 0.06
CA GLY A 140 -0.16 7.86 -0.31
C GLY A 140 0.64 9.15 -0.10
N THR A 141 1.41 9.24 0.99
CA THR A 141 2.31 10.38 1.25
C THR A 141 3.43 10.46 0.22
N ALA A 142 4.09 9.34 -0.10
CA ALA A 142 5.15 9.27 -1.09
C ALA A 142 4.66 9.72 -2.48
N LEU A 143 3.48 9.25 -2.88
CA LEU A 143 2.83 9.64 -4.14
C LEU A 143 2.51 11.14 -4.17
N GLY A 144 1.88 11.67 -3.12
CA GLY A 144 1.56 13.10 -3.03
C GLY A 144 2.81 13.99 -3.08
N LEU A 145 3.85 13.62 -2.33
CA LEU A 145 5.14 14.31 -2.38
C LEU A 145 5.76 14.24 -3.78
N SER A 146 5.74 13.09 -4.44
CA SER A 146 6.30 12.93 -5.79
C SER A 146 5.54 13.73 -6.86
N ALA A 147 4.20 13.85 -6.73
CA ALA A 147 3.34 14.55 -7.68
C ALA A 147 3.29 16.08 -7.45
N TRP A 148 3.54 16.57 -6.23
CA TRP A 148 3.37 17.98 -5.86
C TRP A 148 4.17 18.99 -6.71
N PRO A 149 5.48 18.82 -6.96
CA PRO A 149 6.28 19.77 -7.73
C PRO A 149 5.79 19.92 -9.19
N HIS A 150 5.05 18.94 -9.67
CA HIS A 150 4.54 18.88 -11.02
C HIS A 150 3.27 19.69 -11.24
N ARG A 151 2.49 19.95 -10.19
CA ARG A 151 1.29 20.82 -10.23
C ARG A 151 1.66 22.30 -10.39
N ARG A 152 2.74 22.74 -9.71
CA ARG A 152 3.21 24.14 -9.74
C ARG A 152 3.73 24.62 -11.12
N ARG A 153 3.98 23.71 -12.06
CA ARG A 153 4.44 24.03 -13.43
C ARG A 153 3.32 24.11 -14.47
N HIS A 154 2.08 23.76 -14.11
CA HIS A 154 0.92 23.79 -15.01
C HIS A 154 -0.11 24.87 -14.66
N GLY A 155 0.14 25.68 -13.62
CA GLY A 155 -0.73 26.78 -13.20
C GLY A 155 -0.08 28.15 -13.35
N GLY A 156 0.82 28.31 -14.32
CA GLY A 156 1.44 29.59 -14.70
C GLY A 156 1.24 29.82 -16.19
#